data_AF-A0A6G9XYE7-F1
#
_entry.id   AF-A0A6G9XYE7-F1
#
_cell.length_a   1.000
_cell.length_b   1.000
_cell.length_c   1.000
_cell.angle_alpha   90.00
_cell.angle_beta   90.00
_cell.angle_gamma   90.00
#
_symmetry.space_group_name_H-M   'P 1'
#
loop_
_entity.id
_entity.type
_entity.pdbx_description
1 polymer ?
#
loop_
_entity_poly.entity_id
_entity_poly.type
_entity_poly.pdbx_seq_one_letter_code
_entity_poly.pdbx_strand_id
1 'polypeptide(L)'
;MRKAIYRMILTRAKRSLEDPGDLHELELSEYCEGISLFSMPPAQRARVGRALLAGVVVLRADIAAGCTTEEPTRIGIEERLSELVEFMKLHLEAAG
;
A
#
# COMPACT_ATOMS: atom_id res chain seq x y z
N MET A 1 -4.89 9.13 -6.13
CA MET A 1 -4.88 7.70 -6.54
C MET A 1 -6.32 7.21 -6.63
N ARG A 2 -6.70 6.38 -7.61
CA ARG A 2 -8.07 5.86 -7.70
C ARG A 2 -8.34 4.83 -6.59
N LYS A 3 -9.58 4.80 -6.08
CA LYS A 3 -10.06 3.84 -5.07
C LYS A 3 -9.69 2.38 -5.39
N ALA A 4 -9.79 1.98 -6.65
CA ALA A 4 -9.44 0.63 -7.11
C ALA A 4 -7.94 0.29 -6.92
N ILE A 5 -7.03 1.20 -7.32
CA ILE A 5 -5.58 1.00 -7.13
C ILE A 5 -5.25 0.88 -5.64
N TYR A 6 -5.85 1.76 -4.82
CA TYR A 6 -5.65 1.73 -3.37
C TYR A 6 -6.11 0.40 -2.76
N ARG A 7 -7.29 -0.11 -3.13
CA ARG A 7 -7.76 -1.44 -2.69
C ARG A 7 -6.83 -2.57 -3.11
N MET A 8 -6.33 -2.56 -4.34
CA MET A 8 -5.38 -3.56 -4.81
C MET A 8 -4.05 -3.54 -4.04
N ILE A 9 -3.60 -2.35 -3.63
CA ILE A 9 -2.45 -2.18 -2.72
C ILE A 9 -2.78 -2.78 -1.34
N LEU A 10 -3.94 -2.45 -0.77
CA LEU A 10 -4.36 -2.98 0.53
C LEU A 10 -4.47 -4.50 0.56
N THR A 11 -5.06 -5.11 -0.47
CA THR A 11 -5.15 -6.57 -0.61
C THR A 11 -3.79 -7.24 -0.53
N ARG A 12 -2.77 -6.65 -1.17
CA ARG A 12 -1.40 -7.16 -1.15
C ARG A 12 -0.71 -6.86 0.18
N ALA A 13 -0.90 -5.67 0.74
CA ALA A 13 -0.34 -5.27 2.03
C ALA A 13 -0.80 -6.18 3.17
N LYS A 14 -2.09 -6.52 3.22
CA LYS A 14 -2.68 -7.44 4.23
C LYS A 14 -1.99 -8.80 4.26
N ARG A 15 -1.48 -9.30 3.13
CA ARG A 15 -0.75 -10.59 3.07
C ARG A 15 0.60 -10.58 3.78
N SER A 16 1.13 -9.39 4.11
CA SER A 16 2.40 -9.22 4.81
C SER A 16 2.26 -8.92 6.31
N LEU A 17 1.02 -8.93 6.83
CA LEU A 17 0.71 -8.61 8.22
C LEU A 17 0.07 -9.82 8.92
N GLU A 18 0.47 -10.06 10.15
CA GLU A 18 -0.08 -11.11 11.02
C GLU A 18 -0.80 -10.53 12.24
N ASP A 19 -0.45 -9.29 12.63
CA ASP A 19 -1.04 -8.62 13.79
C ASP A 19 -2.50 -8.19 13.49
N PRO A 20 -3.48 -8.63 14.31
CA PRO A 20 -4.89 -8.29 14.07
C PRO A 20 -5.18 -6.79 14.14
N GLY A 21 -4.44 -6.03 14.94
CA GLY A 21 -4.60 -4.58 15.03
C GLY A 21 -4.12 -3.88 13.76
N ASP A 22 -2.99 -4.32 13.20
CA ASP A 22 -2.50 -3.80 11.91
C ASP A 22 -3.47 -4.13 10.76
N LEU A 23 -4.05 -5.33 10.75
CA LEU A 23 -5.05 -5.73 9.76
C LEU A 23 -6.33 -4.89 9.87
N HIS A 24 -6.81 -4.67 11.10
CA HIS A 24 -7.99 -3.85 11.36
C HIS A 24 -7.83 -2.41 10.83
N GLU A 25 -6.66 -1.81 11.03
CA GLU A 25 -6.35 -0.48 10.48
C GLU A 25 -6.42 -0.45 8.94
N LEU A 26 -5.91 -1.49 8.27
CA LEU A 26 -6.01 -1.57 6.81
C LEU A 26 -7.46 -1.74 6.34
N GLU A 27 -8.27 -2.52 7.04
CA GLU A 27 -9.71 -2.67 6.75
C GLU A 27 -10.48 -1.37 6.95
N LEU A 28 -10.22 -0.66 8.05
CA LEU A 28 -10.81 0.65 8.32
C LEU A 28 -10.40 1.64 7.22
N SER A 29 -9.15 1.61 6.79
CA SER A 29 -8.67 2.49 5.73
C SER A 29 -9.33 2.23 4.37
N GLU A 30 -9.68 0.97 4.11
CA GLU A 30 -10.40 0.56 2.90
C GLU A 30 -11.81 1.15 2.87
N TYR A 31 -12.48 1.15 4.04
CA TYR A 31 -13.80 1.72 4.23
C TYR A 31 -13.78 3.26 4.14
N CYS A 32 -12.80 3.89 4.79
CA CYS A 32 -12.66 5.34 4.87
C CYS A 32 -11.97 5.97 3.64
N GLU A 33 -11.54 5.16 2.66
CA GLU A 33 -10.80 5.60 1.47
C GLU A 33 -9.50 6.37 1.77
N GLY A 34 -8.85 6.05 2.88
CA GLY A 34 -7.60 6.70 3.27
C GLY A 34 -7.04 6.13 4.56
N ILE A 35 -5.72 6.28 4.73
CA ILE A 35 -5.00 5.88 5.94
C ILE A 35 -4.19 7.06 6.48
N SER A 36 -4.28 7.27 7.78
CA SER A 36 -3.44 8.24 8.49
C SER A 36 -2.37 7.49 9.27
N LEU A 37 -1.21 7.31 8.64
CA LEU A 37 -0.07 6.64 9.29
C LEU A 37 0.47 7.44 10.49
N PHE A 38 0.35 8.77 10.46
CA PHE A 38 0.88 9.64 11.51
C PHE A 38 0.06 9.62 12.82
N SER A 39 -1.19 9.15 12.78
CA SER A 39 -2.01 8.95 13.98
C SER A 39 -1.77 7.60 14.66
N MET A 40 -0.95 6.72 14.07
CA MET A 40 -0.63 5.41 14.64
C MET A 40 0.56 5.48 15.59
N PRO A 41 0.63 4.61 16.62
CA PRO A 41 1.83 4.40 17.42
C PRO A 41 3.05 4.10 16.53
N PRO A 42 4.27 4.57 16.87
CA PRO A 42 5.44 4.44 15.99
C PRO A 42 5.72 3.02 15.49
N ALA A 43 5.58 2.02 16.36
CA ALA A 43 5.80 0.61 16.01
C ALA A 43 4.76 0.10 15.00
N GLN A 44 3.48 0.43 15.21
CA GLN A 44 2.38 0.08 14.29
C GLN A 44 2.53 0.83 12.97
N ARG A 45 2.79 2.14 13.02
CA ARG A 45 3.09 2.97 11.85
C ARG A 45 4.19 2.34 10.98
N ALA A 46 5.26 1.89 11.59
CA ALA A 46 6.38 1.27 10.88
C ALA A 46 5.98 -0.06 10.22
N ARG A 47 5.23 -0.92 10.91
CA ARG A 47 4.75 -2.19 10.34
C ARG A 47 3.74 -1.98 9.21
N VAL A 48 2.71 -1.18 9.46
CA VAL A 48 1.66 -0.86 8.47
C VAL A 48 2.25 -0.12 7.26
N GLY A 49 3.13 0.85 7.50
CA GLY A 49 3.83 1.58 6.43
C GLY A 49 4.66 0.66 5.54
N ARG A 50 5.42 -0.28 6.13
CA ARG A 50 6.18 -1.28 5.36
C ARG A 50 5.27 -2.23 4.60
N ALA A 51 4.15 -2.65 5.18
CA ALA A 51 3.17 -3.51 4.51
C ALA A 51 2.55 -2.80 3.30
N LEU A 52 2.18 -1.52 3.42
CA LEU A 52 1.69 -0.72 2.30
C LEU A 52 2.75 -0.60 1.20
N LEU A 53 4.00 -0.31 1.56
CA LEU A 53 5.11 -0.24 0.60
C LEU A 53 5.27 -1.58 -0.16
N ALA A 54 5.27 -2.70 0.56
CA ALA A 54 5.31 -4.02 -0.04
C ALA A 54 4.12 -4.24 -0.99
N GLY A 55 2.92 -3.83 -0.61
CA GLY A 55 1.72 -3.90 -1.45
C GLY A 55 1.86 -3.11 -2.76
N VAL A 56 2.42 -1.90 -2.72
CA VAL A 56 2.68 -1.09 -3.93
C VAL A 56 3.73 -1.77 -4.82
N VAL A 57 4.83 -2.27 -4.23
CA VAL A 57 5.89 -2.96 -4.97
C VAL A 57 5.36 -4.21 -5.68
N VAL A 58 4.55 -5.02 -5.01
CA VAL A 58 3.94 -6.22 -5.59
C VAL A 58 2.96 -5.83 -6.70
N LEU A 59 2.08 -4.85 -6.48
CA LEU A 59 1.13 -4.42 -7.51
C LEU A 59 1.86 -3.92 -8.78
N ARG A 60 2.93 -3.14 -8.60
CA ARG A 60 3.75 -2.68 -9.72
C ARG A 60 4.38 -3.85 -10.47
N ALA A 61 4.93 -4.82 -9.75
CA ALA A 61 5.56 -6.00 -10.36
C ALA A 61 4.53 -6.85 -11.13
N ASP A 62 3.34 -7.05 -10.57
CA ASP A 62 2.23 -7.76 -11.23
C ASP A 62 1.86 -7.08 -12.56
N ILE A 63 1.70 -5.74 -12.55
CA ILE A 63 1.34 -4.99 -13.76
C ILE A 63 2.45 -5.04 -14.81
N ALA A 64 3.71 -4.83 -14.40
CA ALA A 64 4.86 -4.88 -15.31
C ALA A 64 5.06 -6.27 -15.94
N ALA A 65 4.68 -7.33 -15.23
CA ALA A 65 4.69 -8.71 -15.73
C ALA A 65 3.47 -9.05 -16.61
N GLY A 66 2.50 -8.14 -16.76
CA GLY A 66 1.26 -8.38 -17.50
C GLY A 66 0.28 -9.31 -16.77
N CYS A 67 0.43 -9.49 -15.46
CA CYS A 67 -0.49 -10.29 -14.67
C CYS A 67 -1.89 -9.67 -14.64
N THR A 68 -2.92 -10.52 -14.62
CA THR A 68 -4.29 -10.05 -14.38
C THR A 68 -4.38 -9.47 -12.97
N THR A 69 -4.90 -8.25 -12.89
CA THR A 69 -5.18 -7.56 -11.63
C THR A 69 -6.68 -7.60 -11.35
N GLU A 70 -7.07 -7.31 -10.11
CA GLU A 70 -8.46 -7.34 -9.68
C GLU A 70 -9.34 -6.34 -10.44
N GLU A 71 -8.76 -5.24 -10.93
CA GLU A 71 -9.43 -4.17 -11.65
C GLU A 71 -8.58 -3.67 -12.83
N PRO A 72 -9.19 -3.21 -13.94
CA PRO A 72 -8.44 -2.69 -15.08
C PRO A 72 -7.52 -1.53 -14.71
N THR A 73 -6.26 -1.63 -15.14
CA THR A 73 -5.29 -0.56 -15.00
C THR A 73 -5.24 0.31 -16.25
N ARG A 74 -4.78 1.55 -16.08
CA ARG A 74 -4.59 2.50 -17.19
C ARG A 74 -3.12 2.53 -17.60
N ILE A 75 -2.88 2.86 -18.86
CA ILE A 75 -1.54 3.19 -19.36
C ILE A 75 -0.91 4.26 -18.45
N GLY A 76 0.37 4.06 -18.08
CA GLY A 76 1.13 4.95 -17.20
C GLY A 76 0.93 4.71 -15.69
N ILE A 77 0.16 3.69 -15.27
CA ILE A 77 0.01 3.39 -13.84
C ILE A 77 1.34 2.94 -13.20
N GLU A 78 2.22 2.27 -13.93
CA GLU A 78 3.48 1.74 -13.43
C GLU A 78 4.44 2.86 -12.99
N GLU A 79 4.49 3.95 -13.75
CA GLU A 79 5.24 5.15 -13.39
C GLU A 79 4.70 5.76 -12.10
N ARG A 80 3.37 5.87 -11.97
CA ARG A 80 2.72 6.38 -10.75
C ARG A 80 2.98 5.51 -9.53
N LEU A 81 2.97 4.19 -9.69
CA LEU A 81 3.31 3.27 -8.62
C LEU A 81 4.80 3.36 -8.27
N SER A 82 5.67 3.60 -9.24
CA SER A 82 7.11 3.82 -9.00
C SER A 82 7.36 5.12 -8.23
N GLU A 83 6.71 6.23 -8.63
CA GLU A 83 6.73 7.49 -7.88
C GLU A 83 6.27 7.28 -6.42
N LEU A 84 5.19 6.52 -6.23
CA LEU A 84 4.66 6.21 -4.90
C LEU A 84 5.64 5.37 -4.06
N VAL A 85 6.29 4.36 -4.66
CA VAL A 85 7.32 3.56 -3.97
C VAL A 85 8.45 4.45 -3.47
N GLU A 86 9.00 5.32 -4.33
CA GLU A 86 10.11 6.19 -3.96
C GLU A 86 9.69 7.22 -2.89
N PHE A 87 8.50 7.80 -3.04
CA PHE A 87 7.92 8.67 -2.02
C PHE A 87 7.82 7.96 -0.66
N MET A 88 7.28 6.73 -0.64
CA MET A 88 7.09 5.98 0.60
C MET A 88 8.40 5.57 1.25
N LYS A 89 9.40 5.13 0.49
CA LYS A 89 10.73 4.80 1.04
C LYS A 89 11.33 6.00 1.77
N LEU A 90 11.35 7.16 1.10
CA LEU A 90 11.92 8.38 1.64
C LEU A 90 11.24 8.82 2.95
N HIS A 91 9.92 8.66 3.06
CA HIS A 91 9.17 9.08 4.25
C HIS A 91 9.09 8.02 5.36
N LEU A 92 9.24 6.73 5.04
CA LEU A 92 9.28 5.66 6.04
C LEU A 92 10.66 5.56 6.70
N GLU A 93 11.75 5.78 5.95
CA GLU A 93 13.12 5.84 6.48
C GLU A 93 13.31 7.04 7.40
N ALA A 94 12.69 8.19 7.09
CA ALA A 94 12.74 9.38 7.94
C ALA A 94 11.86 9.29 9.21
N ALA A 95 11.01 8.27 9.32
CA ALA A 95 10.05 8.10 10.42
C ALA A 95 10.45 7.03 11.46
N GLY A 96 11.61 6.41 11.29
CA GLY A 96 12.26 5.49 12.23
C GLY A 96 13.42 6.16 12.98
#